data_AF-A0A2V7PHG7-F1
#
_entry.id   AF-A0A2V7PHG7-F1
#
_cell.length_a   1.000
_cell.length_b   1.000
_cell.length_c   1.000
_cell.angle_alpha   90.00
_cell.angle_beta   90.00
_cell.angle_gamma   90.00
#
_symmetry.space_group_name_H-M   'P 1'
#
loop_
_entity.id
_entity.type
_entity.pdbx_description
1 polymer ?
#
loop_
_entity_poly.entity_id
_entity_poly.type
_entity_poly.pdbx_seq_one_letter_code
_entity_poly.pdbx_strand_id
1 'polypeptide(L)'
;MRFRLRWLAPLLLLGCLDSFAPAGAEPFAPAARYRVWWSEMEQCAGLWGDFDRVEWYEVPGSSYRCPAYEGWCDGWWRAPHLIYMAEQRLDDRRLAEHEMLHDLLGRGDHPPVFQACGV
;
A
#
# COMPACT_ATOMS: atom_id res chain seq x y z
N MET A 1 -52.89 -3.71 25.76
CA MET A 1 -51.57 -3.09 25.54
C MET A 1 -50.91 -3.77 24.35
N ARG A 2 -50.59 -3.03 23.26
CA ARG A 2 -49.92 -3.56 22.07
C ARG A 2 -48.42 -3.31 22.20
N PHE A 3 -47.64 -4.34 22.52
CA PHE A 3 -46.17 -4.26 22.49
C PHE A 3 -45.70 -4.28 21.03
N ARG A 4 -45.24 -3.12 20.53
CA ARG A 4 -44.53 -3.05 19.25
C ARG A 4 -43.07 -3.43 19.51
N LEU A 5 -42.74 -4.70 19.27
CA LEU A 5 -41.35 -5.16 19.29
C LEU A 5 -40.65 -4.60 18.04
N ARG A 6 -39.88 -3.52 18.24
CA ARG A 6 -38.98 -2.99 17.20
C ARG A 6 -37.79 -3.94 17.09
N TRP A 7 -37.79 -4.77 16.07
CA TRP A 7 -36.64 -5.58 15.68
C TRP A 7 -35.56 -4.64 15.14
N LEU A 8 -34.54 -4.35 15.95
CA LEU A 8 -33.29 -3.77 15.49
C LEU A 8 -32.49 -4.91 14.86
N ALA A 9 -32.42 -4.94 13.54
CA ALA A 9 -31.53 -5.85 12.82
C ALA A 9 -30.08 -5.44 13.13
N PRO A 10 -29.21 -6.34 13.65
CA PRO A 10 -27.80 -6.03 13.77
C PRO A 10 -27.20 -6.08 12.36
N LEU A 11 -26.75 -4.93 11.84
CA LEU A 11 -25.86 -4.90 10.69
C LEU A 11 -24.51 -5.48 11.13
N LEU A 12 -24.29 -6.76 10.86
CA LEU A 12 -22.97 -7.37 10.88
C LEU A 12 -22.22 -6.88 9.65
N LEU A 13 -21.41 -5.84 9.82
CA LEU A 13 -20.38 -5.45 8.84
C LEU A 13 -19.30 -6.53 8.85
N LEU A 14 -19.48 -7.57 8.04
CA LEU A 14 -18.40 -8.46 7.63
C LEU A 14 -17.45 -7.63 6.77
N GLY A 15 -16.40 -7.07 7.40
CA GLY A 15 -15.28 -6.51 6.68
C GLY A 15 -14.65 -7.60 5.83
N CYS A 16 -14.45 -7.35 4.53
CA CYS A 16 -13.71 -8.25 3.67
C CYS A 16 -12.28 -8.39 4.23
N LEU A 17 -11.98 -9.54 4.82
CA LEU A 17 -10.61 -9.93 5.13
C LEU A 17 -9.89 -10.16 3.80
N ASP A 18 -8.99 -9.26 3.46
CA ASP A 18 -8.12 -9.40 2.30
C ASP A 18 -7.17 -10.59 2.52
N SER A 19 -7.55 -11.74 1.97
CA SER A 19 -6.83 -13.01 2.17
C SER A 19 -5.43 -13.02 1.52
N PHE A 20 -5.04 -11.95 0.85
CA PHE A 20 -3.75 -11.78 0.18
C PHE A 20 -2.82 -10.80 0.90
N ALA A 21 -3.25 -10.19 2.00
CA ALA A 21 -2.39 -9.34 2.79
C ALA A 21 -1.24 -10.16 3.41
N PRO A 22 -0.01 -9.61 3.48
CA PRO A 22 1.06 -10.21 4.25
C PRO A 22 0.65 -10.45 5.71
N ALA A 23 1.16 -11.53 6.31
CA ALA A 23 0.85 -11.85 7.69
C ALA A 23 1.32 -10.73 8.64
N GLY A 24 0.41 -10.23 9.47
CA GLY A 24 0.71 -9.14 10.41
C GLY A 24 0.72 -7.74 9.79
N ALA A 25 0.24 -7.58 8.55
CA ALA A 25 0.09 -6.26 7.95
C ALA A 25 -0.91 -5.41 8.75
N GLU A 26 -0.49 -4.21 9.14
CA GLU A 26 -1.30 -3.24 9.86
C GLU A 26 -1.33 -1.91 9.10
N PRO A 27 -2.47 -1.20 9.03
CA PRO A 27 -2.51 0.12 8.39
C PRO A 27 -1.61 1.13 9.13
N PHE A 28 -0.87 1.94 8.38
CA PHE A 28 -0.14 3.07 8.94
C PHE A 28 -0.43 4.37 8.19
N ALA A 29 -0.29 5.50 8.90
CA ALA A 29 -0.33 6.81 8.28
C ALA A 29 1.09 7.21 7.88
N PRO A 30 1.41 7.34 6.57
CA PRO A 30 2.76 7.71 6.15
C PRO A 30 3.13 9.12 6.62
N ALA A 31 4.38 9.30 7.03
CA ALA A 31 4.91 10.60 7.42
C ALA A 31 4.87 11.60 6.26
N ALA A 32 4.78 12.90 6.55
CA ALA A 32 4.64 13.96 5.54
C ALA A 32 5.72 13.94 4.43
N ARG A 33 6.92 13.41 4.71
CA ARG A 33 7.99 13.21 3.72
C ARG A 33 7.58 12.32 2.54
N TYR A 34 6.65 11.38 2.73
CA TYR A 34 6.16 10.53 1.64
C TYR A 34 5.47 11.33 0.54
N ARG A 35 4.77 12.42 0.89
CA ARG A 35 4.17 13.31 -0.12
C ARG A 35 5.22 14.07 -0.92
N VAL A 36 6.35 14.41 -0.29
CA VAL A 36 7.48 15.03 -1.00
C VAL A 36 8.06 14.05 -2.02
N TRP A 37 8.33 12.82 -1.58
CA TRP A 37 8.83 11.74 -2.45
C TRP A 37 7.85 11.39 -3.57
N TRP A 38 6.54 11.38 -3.28
CA TRP A 38 5.49 11.19 -4.28
C TRP A 38 5.57 12.25 -5.38
N SER A 39 5.57 13.53 -5.01
CA SER A 39 5.67 14.61 -5.99
C SER A 39 6.98 14.59 -6.78
N GLU A 40 8.08 14.10 -6.22
CA GLU A 40 9.34 13.88 -6.94
C GLU A 40 9.22 12.73 -7.96
N MET A 41 8.51 11.64 -7.62
CA MET A 41 8.20 10.56 -8.55
C MET A 41 7.21 10.96 -9.65
N GLU A 42 6.20 11.75 -9.33
CA GLU A 42 5.29 12.33 -10.34
C GLU A 42 6.07 13.13 -11.39
N GLN A 43 6.97 14.01 -10.93
CA GLN A 43 7.81 14.83 -11.78
C GLN A 43 8.78 13.97 -12.62
N CYS A 44 9.38 12.94 -12.02
CA CYS A 44 10.30 12.07 -12.75
C CYS A 44 9.59 11.22 -13.82
N ALA A 45 8.48 10.58 -13.46
CA ALA A 45 7.76 9.68 -14.35
C ALA A 45 6.93 10.43 -15.41
N GLY A 46 6.67 11.73 -15.20
CA GLY A 46 5.73 12.50 -16.03
C GLY A 46 4.29 12.00 -15.90
N LEU A 47 3.95 11.48 -14.71
CA LEU A 47 2.64 10.93 -14.35
C LEU A 47 2.14 11.66 -13.11
N TRP A 48 0.82 11.77 -12.97
CA TRP A 48 0.20 12.44 -11.82
C TRP A 48 -0.87 11.56 -11.23
N GLY A 49 -1.01 11.61 -9.92
CA GLY A 49 -2.07 10.93 -9.23
C GLY A 49 -2.28 11.45 -7.81
N ASP A 50 -3.47 11.22 -7.29
CA ASP A 50 -3.80 11.48 -5.89
C ASP A 50 -3.04 10.55 -4.92
N PHE A 51 -2.11 11.10 -4.13
CA PHE A 51 -1.42 10.35 -3.06
C PHE A 51 -2.39 9.73 -2.04
N ASP A 52 -3.53 10.39 -1.78
CA ASP A 52 -4.48 9.99 -0.75
C ASP A 52 -5.34 8.78 -1.14
N ARG A 53 -5.24 8.31 -2.39
CA ARG A 53 -5.86 7.05 -2.83
C ARG A 53 -5.07 5.81 -2.37
N VAL A 54 -3.80 5.99 -1.99
CA VAL A 54 -2.91 4.89 -1.64
C VAL A 54 -3.17 4.46 -0.20
N GLU A 55 -3.46 3.17 -0.02
CA GLU A 55 -3.61 2.52 1.26
C GLU A 55 -2.24 1.94 1.68
N TRP A 56 -1.76 2.37 2.83
CA TRP A 56 -0.42 2.05 3.32
C TRP A 56 -0.47 1.08 4.49
N TYR A 57 0.33 0.02 4.40
CA TYR A 57 0.44 -1.01 5.42
C TYR A 57 1.90 -1.24 5.81
N GLU A 58 2.15 -1.40 7.10
CA GLU A 58 3.43 -1.86 7.62
C GLU A 58 3.35 -3.35 7.90
N VAL A 59 4.44 -4.07 7.68
CA VAL A 59 4.55 -5.51 7.94
C VAL A 59 5.75 -5.74 8.88
N PRO A 60 5.57 -6.44 10.03
CA PRO A 60 6.62 -6.59 11.03
C PRO A 60 7.94 -7.14 10.47
N GLY A 61 9.06 -6.55 10.91
CA GLY A 61 10.42 -6.99 10.58
C GLY A 61 11.14 -6.16 9.51
N SER A 62 12.31 -6.65 9.08
CA SER A 62 13.14 -6.02 8.04
C SER A 62 12.77 -6.43 6.62
N SER A 63 12.08 -7.56 6.48
CA SER A 63 11.47 -8.10 5.28
C SER A 63 10.37 -9.10 5.66
N TYR A 64 9.50 -9.45 4.72
CA TYR A 64 8.40 -10.39 4.94
C TYR A 64 8.20 -11.32 3.74
N ARG A 65 7.42 -12.40 3.92
CA ARG A 65 7.10 -13.31 2.81
C ARG A 65 6.20 -12.63 1.80
N CYS A 66 6.65 -12.54 0.56
CA CYS A 66 5.86 -11.99 -0.55
C CYS A 66 4.62 -12.85 -0.79
N PRO A 67 3.40 -12.29 -0.82
CA PRO A 67 2.21 -13.06 -1.15
C PRO A 67 2.13 -13.45 -2.64
N ALA A 68 2.77 -12.69 -3.53
CA ALA A 68 2.67 -12.88 -4.98
C ALA A 68 3.60 -13.96 -5.56
N TYR A 69 4.71 -14.29 -4.89
CA TYR A 69 5.70 -15.27 -5.37
C TYR A 69 6.54 -15.85 -4.22
N GLU A 70 7.22 -16.98 -4.47
CA GLU A 70 8.16 -17.56 -3.50
C GLU A 70 9.36 -16.62 -3.31
N GLY A 71 9.43 -15.94 -2.15
CA GLY A 71 10.50 -14.97 -1.90
C GLY A 71 10.33 -14.18 -0.61
N TRP A 72 11.08 -13.08 -0.54
CA TRP A 72 11.03 -12.07 0.51
C TRP A 72 10.87 -10.68 -0.11
N CYS A 73 10.07 -9.85 0.53
CA CYS A 73 9.73 -8.50 0.11
C CYS A 73 10.14 -7.52 1.21
N ASP A 74 10.72 -6.41 0.80
CA ASP A 74 10.93 -5.24 1.67
C ASP A 74 9.79 -4.24 1.47
N GLY A 75 9.27 -4.16 0.23
CA GLY A 75 8.10 -3.40 -0.18
C GLY A 75 7.29 -4.23 -1.18
N TRP A 76 6.01 -3.95 -1.31
CA TRP A 76 5.15 -4.54 -2.32
C TRP A 76 3.94 -3.66 -2.61
N TRP A 77 3.89 -3.12 -3.83
CA TRP A 77 2.69 -2.56 -4.41
C TRP A 77 1.77 -3.65 -4.95
N ARG A 78 0.49 -3.52 -4.66
CA ARG A 78 -0.58 -4.36 -5.17
C ARG A 78 -1.70 -3.49 -5.73
N ALA A 79 -2.13 -3.85 -6.95
CA ALA A 79 -3.25 -3.20 -7.59
C ALA A 79 -4.54 -3.24 -6.73
N PRO A 80 -5.35 -2.17 -6.72
CA PRO A 80 -5.09 -0.93 -7.46
C PRO A 80 -4.13 0.02 -6.73
N HIS A 81 -4.23 0.16 -5.40
CA HIS A 81 -3.55 1.22 -4.64
C HIS A 81 -3.08 0.81 -3.24
N LEU A 82 -2.65 -0.44 -3.07
CA LEU A 82 -2.14 -0.91 -1.78
C LEU A 82 -0.62 -0.97 -1.81
N ILE A 83 0.03 -0.45 -0.77
CA ILE A 83 1.48 -0.57 -0.59
C ILE A 83 1.77 -1.15 0.78
N TYR A 84 2.50 -2.27 0.80
CA TYR A 84 3.01 -2.92 2.00
C TYR A 84 4.50 -2.62 2.15
N MET A 85 4.92 -2.11 3.30
CA MET A 85 6.31 -1.80 3.63
C MET A 85 6.76 -2.63 4.83
N ALA A 86 7.97 -3.17 4.81
CA ALA A 86 8.55 -3.77 6.01
C ALA A 86 8.78 -2.67 7.05
N GLU A 87 8.40 -2.94 8.30
CA GLU A 87 8.44 -1.99 9.42
C GLU A 87 9.80 -1.27 9.55
N GLN A 88 10.91 -2.02 9.42
CA GLN A 88 12.26 -1.44 9.54
C GLN A 88 12.72 -0.65 8.29
N ARG A 89 11.87 -0.54 7.27
CA ARG A 89 12.14 0.12 5.99
C ARG A 89 11.21 1.33 5.74
N LEU A 90 10.41 1.75 6.72
CA LEU A 90 9.52 2.91 6.60
C LEU A 90 10.25 4.26 6.39
N ASP A 91 11.54 4.32 6.71
CA ASP A 91 12.42 5.48 6.45
C ASP A 91 13.29 5.31 5.19
N ASP A 92 13.18 4.19 4.47
CA ASP A 92 13.91 3.92 3.23
C ASP A 92 13.25 4.66 2.06
N ARG A 93 13.78 5.84 1.74
CA ARG A 93 13.28 6.69 0.64
C ARG A 93 13.21 5.93 -0.68
N ARG A 94 14.27 5.23 -1.07
CA ARG A 94 14.37 4.60 -2.40
C ARG A 94 13.32 3.51 -2.55
N LEU A 95 13.12 2.71 -1.49
CA LEU A 95 12.07 1.70 -1.48
C LEU A 95 10.67 2.33 -1.57
N ALA A 96 10.41 3.40 -0.82
CA ALA A 96 9.12 4.09 -0.89
C ALA A 96 8.87 4.63 -2.31
N GLU A 97 9.85 5.30 -2.93
CA GLU A 97 9.74 5.81 -4.31
C GLU A 97 9.54 4.68 -5.33
N HIS A 98 10.17 3.51 -5.13
CA HIS A 98 9.97 2.32 -5.96
C HIS A 98 8.51 1.85 -5.95
N GLU A 99 7.89 1.70 -4.77
CA GLU A 99 6.50 1.26 -4.66
C GLU A 99 5.51 2.35 -5.13
N MET A 100 5.83 3.63 -4.91
CA MET A 100 5.04 4.75 -5.45
C MET A 100 5.03 4.74 -6.98
N LEU A 101 6.16 4.41 -7.63
CA LEU A 101 6.25 4.34 -9.08
C LEU A 101 5.40 3.20 -9.64
N HIS A 102 5.35 2.05 -8.96
CA HIS A 102 4.39 1.00 -9.30
C HIS A 102 2.94 1.52 -9.27
N ASP A 103 2.57 2.29 -8.24
CA ASP A 103 1.22 2.85 -8.13
C ASP A 103 0.89 3.86 -9.22
N LEU A 104 1.82 4.78 -9.52
CA LEU A 104 1.66 5.77 -10.59
C LEU A 104 1.48 5.09 -11.96
N LEU A 105 2.16 3.97 -12.19
CA LEU A 105 2.07 3.20 -13.44
C LEU A 105 0.87 2.24 -13.47
N GLY A 106 0.32 1.88 -12.31
CA GLY A 106 -0.75 0.89 -12.17
C GLY A 106 -0.35 -0.51 -12.60
N ARG A 107 0.93 -0.90 -12.44
CA ARG A 107 1.47 -2.20 -12.89
C ARG A 107 2.62 -2.69 -12.00
N GLY A 108 2.73 -4.00 -11.86
CA GLY A 108 3.67 -4.66 -10.93
C GLY A 108 5.01 -5.07 -11.54
N ASP A 109 5.25 -4.82 -12.82
CA ASP A 109 6.55 -5.05 -13.48
C ASP A 109 7.41 -3.77 -13.51
N HIS A 110 8.68 -3.89 -13.92
CA HIS A 110 9.69 -2.83 -13.88
C HIS A 110 10.07 -2.32 -15.27
N PRO A 111 9.24 -1.50 -15.94
CA PRO A 111 9.61 -0.87 -17.21
C PRO A 111 10.81 0.09 -17.04
N PRO A 112 11.47 0.52 -18.15
CA PRO A 112 12.70 1.33 -18.11
C PRO A 112 12.64 2.63 -17.29
N VAL A 113 11.44 3.14 -16.99
CA VAL A 113 11.25 4.32 -16.14
C VAL A 113 11.78 4.14 -14.71
N PHE A 114 11.80 2.91 -14.17
CA PHE A 114 12.42 2.63 -12.87
C PHE A 114 13.90 3.03 -12.86
N GLN A 115 14.63 2.55 -13.87
CA GLN A 115 16.02 2.92 -14.06
C GLN A 115 16.19 4.42 -14.34
N ALA A 116 15.30 5.03 -15.13
CA ALA A 116 15.34 6.45 -15.44
C ALA A 116 15.12 7.33 -14.20
N CYS A 117 14.27 6.89 -13.26
CA CYS A 117 14.00 7.56 -12.00
C CYS A 117 14.93 7.15 -10.84
N GLY A 118 15.86 6.23 -11.09
CA GLY A 118 16.87 5.84 -10.12
C GLY A 118 16.37 4.94 -8.98
N VAL A 119 15.23 4.28 -9.16
CA VAL A 119 14.62 3.36 -8.18
C VAL A 119 14.87 1.90 -8.55
#